data_AF-A0A3N0AVF0-F1
#
_entry.id   AF-A0A3N0AVF0-F1
#
_cell.length_a   1.000
_cell.length_b   1.000
_cell.length_c   1.000
_cell.angle_alpha   90.00
_cell.angle_beta   90.00
_cell.angle_gamma   90.00
#
_symmetry.space_group_name_H-M   'P 1'
#
loop_
_entity.id
_entity.type
_entity.pdbx_description
1 polymer ?
#
loop_
_entity_poly.entity_id
_entity_poly.type
_entity_poly.pdbx_seq_one_letter_code
_entity_poly.pdbx_strand_id
1 'polypeptide(L)'
;MAFQSTFTPIELGDLLNLTRAKHDAGYRFAQMLCAMANEGVDLVYSFMKQDDEGTWQLENYVIAGFDPQAQTVPSVTGYFLSAFPFENEAHDLFGVKVEGNKIDFAGRFYQVAMDAPMAVISPEQKAAREKAARIAAAKAAKEAKAKAAAGEAAGEPAKSEGTSKPAAAAPAPIDPEAERAAFEAKIAGLDPEKAERMRAAFEVKLKKRMEEAAQANATTAEVTPAPAAPADDIEAKRAQMEERIKDMDPEKAAKVRAAFEAKVARDAAQKGGE
;
A
#
# COMPACT_ATOMS: atom_id res chain seq x y z
N MET A 1 18.52 -42.95 -13.33
CA MET A 1 18.71 -41.71 -14.13
C MET A 1 18.10 -40.57 -13.36
N ALA A 2 18.84 -39.49 -13.13
CA ALA A 2 18.27 -38.27 -12.58
C ALA A 2 17.63 -37.50 -13.75
N PHE A 3 16.33 -37.22 -13.65
CA PHE A 3 15.65 -36.33 -14.59
C PHE A 3 16.04 -34.91 -14.22
N GLN A 4 16.76 -34.22 -15.10
CA GLN A 4 17.19 -32.84 -14.91
C GLN A 4 16.34 -31.94 -15.79
N SER A 5 15.81 -30.87 -15.21
CA SER A 5 15.09 -29.83 -15.95
C SER A 5 15.81 -28.51 -15.77
N THR A 6 15.85 -27.70 -16.83
CA THR A 6 16.51 -26.40 -16.84
C THR A 6 15.47 -25.28 -16.79
N PHE A 7 15.88 -24.17 -16.17
CA PHE A 7 15.11 -22.93 -16.11
C PHE A 7 15.98 -21.84 -16.75
N THR A 8 15.62 -21.46 -17.97
CA THR A 8 16.37 -20.48 -18.76
C THR A 8 15.80 -19.07 -18.52
N PRO A 9 16.58 -18.12 -18.00
CA PRO A 9 16.12 -16.75 -17.84
C PRO A 9 15.80 -16.10 -19.19
N ILE A 10 14.72 -15.32 -19.24
CA ILE A 10 14.34 -14.49 -20.39
C ILE A 10 13.83 -13.14 -19.90
N GLU A 11 13.93 -12.13 -20.75
CA GLU A 11 13.30 -10.84 -20.51
C GLU A 11 11.83 -10.86 -20.91
N LEU A 12 11.01 -10.04 -20.24
CA LEU A 12 9.57 -9.93 -20.54
C LEU A 12 9.30 -9.58 -22.01
N GLY A 13 10.13 -8.73 -22.61
CA GLY A 13 10.01 -8.31 -24.02
C GLY A 13 10.24 -9.44 -25.03
N ASP A 14 10.94 -10.50 -24.64
CA ASP A 14 11.26 -11.62 -25.52
C ASP A 14 10.18 -12.71 -25.54
N LEU A 15 9.21 -12.65 -24.61
CA LEU A 15 8.21 -13.69 -24.40
C LEU A 15 7.43 -14.04 -25.68
N LEU A 16 6.94 -13.04 -26.42
CA LEU A 16 6.15 -13.29 -27.63
C LEU A 16 7.00 -13.85 -28.78
N ASN A 17 8.25 -13.40 -28.90
CA ASN A 17 9.17 -13.89 -29.93
C ASN A 17 9.53 -15.36 -29.66
N LEU A 18 9.85 -15.69 -28.41
CA LEU A 18 10.07 -17.06 -27.96
C LEU A 18 8.84 -17.93 -28.22
N THR A 19 7.66 -17.45 -27.83
CA THR A 19 6.39 -18.18 -27.99
C THR A 19 6.12 -18.50 -29.45
N ARG A 20 6.28 -17.51 -30.34
CA ARG A 20 6.16 -17.72 -31.79
C ARG A 20 7.16 -18.78 -32.27
N ALA A 21 8.43 -18.66 -31.91
CA ALA A 21 9.46 -19.59 -32.33
C ALA A 21 9.15 -21.04 -31.87
N LYS A 22 8.65 -21.21 -30.64
CA LYS A 22 8.23 -22.51 -30.11
C LYS A 22 7.01 -23.06 -30.86
N HIS A 23 6.01 -22.24 -31.13
CA HIS A 23 4.84 -22.61 -31.92
C HIS A 23 5.25 -23.09 -33.32
N ASP A 24 6.06 -22.30 -34.02
CA ASP A 24 6.49 -22.60 -35.39
C ASP A 24 7.40 -23.85 -35.45
N ALA A 25 8.14 -24.12 -34.37
CA ALA A 25 8.94 -25.33 -34.21
C ALA A 25 8.12 -26.57 -33.78
N GLY A 26 6.80 -26.45 -33.62
CA GLY A 26 5.90 -27.57 -33.29
C GLY A 26 5.93 -28.01 -31.83
N TYR A 27 6.33 -27.13 -30.91
CA TYR A 27 6.22 -27.39 -29.47
C TYR A 27 4.75 -27.38 -29.02
N ARG A 28 4.49 -28.05 -27.90
CA ARG A 28 3.25 -27.91 -27.13
C ARG A 28 3.48 -26.97 -25.96
N PHE A 29 2.48 -26.14 -25.67
CA PHE A 29 2.46 -25.39 -24.42
C PHE A 29 2.06 -26.30 -23.26
N ALA A 30 2.87 -26.36 -22.21
CA ALA A 30 2.64 -27.21 -21.06
C ALA A 30 1.97 -26.46 -19.92
N GLN A 31 2.53 -25.32 -19.51
CA GLN A 31 1.99 -24.49 -18.43
C GLN A 31 2.59 -23.08 -18.42
N MET A 32 1.87 -22.17 -17.77
CA MET A 32 2.43 -20.98 -17.15
C MET A 32 2.30 -21.15 -15.63
N LEU A 33 3.40 -21.00 -14.90
CA LEU A 33 3.46 -21.09 -13.44
C LEU A 33 3.86 -19.73 -12.88
N CYS A 34 3.20 -19.30 -11.81
CA CYS A 34 3.62 -18.16 -11.01
C CYS A 34 4.24 -18.67 -9.71
N ALA A 35 5.43 -18.19 -9.36
CA ALA A 35 6.08 -18.46 -8.09
C ALA A 35 6.43 -17.14 -7.39
N MET A 36 6.14 -17.03 -6.10
CA MET A 36 6.54 -15.84 -5.35
C MET A 36 8.05 -15.80 -5.19
N ALA A 37 8.66 -14.69 -5.57
CA ALA A 37 10.09 -14.44 -5.41
C ALA A 37 10.34 -13.50 -4.22
N ASN A 38 11.62 -13.27 -3.89
CA ASN A 38 11.99 -12.28 -2.87
C ASN A 38 11.46 -10.88 -3.22
N GLU A 39 11.46 -10.56 -4.51
CA GLU A 39 10.92 -9.33 -5.08
C GLU A 39 9.99 -9.71 -6.25
N GLY A 40 8.70 -9.43 -6.13
CA GLY A 40 7.73 -9.71 -7.19
C GLY A 40 7.34 -11.19 -7.34
N VAL A 41 7.02 -11.58 -8.57
CA VAL A 41 6.55 -12.92 -8.96
C VAL A 41 7.42 -13.41 -10.11
N ASP A 42 7.93 -14.64 -10.03
CA ASP A 42 8.56 -15.29 -11.17
C ASP A 42 7.48 -15.91 -12.05
N LEU A 43 7.52 -15.60 -13.36
CA LEU A 43 6.64 -16.20 -14.36
C LEU A 43 7.42 -17.26 -15.14
N VAL A 44 7.00 -18.51 -15.03
CA VAL A 44 7.65 -19.64 -15.70
C VAL A 44 6.76 -20.13 -16.84
N TYR A 45 7.26 -20.07 -18.06
CA TYR A 45 6.62 -20.59 -19.26
C TYR A 45 7.28 -21.91 -19.66
N SER A 46 6.50 -22.99 -19.67
CA SER A 46 6.99 -24.32 -20.01
C SER A 46 6.47 -24.78 -21.36
N PHE A 47 7.38 -25.22 -22.22
CA PHE A 47 7.09 -25.80 -23.52
C PHE A 47 7.65 -27.21 -23.60
N MET A 48 6.96 -28.10 -24.29
CA MET A 48 7.42 -29.48 -24.45
C MET A 48 7.32 -29.97 -25.89
N LYS A 49 8.29 -30.79 -26.29
CA LYS A 49 8.34 -31.43 -27.60
C LYS A 49 9.05 -32.78 -27.48
N GLN A 50 8.71 -33.72 -28.35
CA GLN A 50 9.51 -34.93 -28.50
C GLN A 50 10.77 -34.63 -29.30
N ASP A 51 11.90 -35.16 -28.87
CA ASP A 51 13.11 -35.24 -29.69
C ASP A 51 12.96 -36.30 -30.80
N ASP A 52 14.01 -36.44 -31.61
CA ASP A 52 14.03 -37.37 -32.75
C ASP A 52 13.91 -38.85 -32.32
N GLU A 53 14.19 -39.16 -31.05
CA GLU A 53 14.04 -40.48 -30.46
C GLU A 53 12.65 -40.71 -29.84
N GLY A 54 11.76 -39.71 -29.92
CA GLY A 54 10.41 -39.76 -29.38
C GLY A 54 10.32 -39.47 -27.88
N THR A 55 11.41 -39.03 -27.25
CA THR A 55 11.46 -38.71 -25.82
C THR A 55 10.98 -37.29 -25.57
N TRP A 56 10.07 -37.13 -24.60
CA TRP A 56 9.54 -35.81 -24.24
C TRP A 56 10.59 -34.98 -23.50
N GLN A 57 10.88 -33.81 -24.07
CA GLN A 57 11.72 -32.78 -23.46
C GLN A 57 10.84 -31.63 -22.98
N LEU A 58 11.09 -31.16 -21.76
CA LEU A 58 10.41 -30.01 -21.15
C LEU A 58 11.42 -28.88 -20.96
N GLU A 59 11.12 -27.73 -21.56
CA GLU A 59 11.93 -26.53 -21.49
C GLU A 59 11.17 -25.45 -20.70
N ASN A 60 11.78 -24.92 -19.65
CA ASN A 60 11.20 -23.84 -18.84
C ASN A 60 11.95 -22.53 -19.07
N TYR A 61 11.19 -21.47 -19.24
CA TYR A 61 11.70 -20.11 -19.39
C TYR A 61 11.16 -19.21 -18.29
N VAL A 62 12.02 -18.44 -17.65
CA VAL A 62 11.68 -17.68 -16.44
C VAL A 62 11.85 -16.19 -16.68
N ILE A 63 10.78 -15.44 -16.44
CA ILE A 63 10.82 -14.00 -16.25
C ILE A 63 10.86 -13.77 -14.74
N ALA A 64 12.03 -13.41 -14.23
CA ALA A 64 12.25 -13.29 -12.80
C ALA A 64 11.79 -11.92 -12.27
N GLY A 65 11.22 -11.90 -11.06
CA GLY A 65 10.88 -10.69 -10.33
C GLY A 65 9.90 -9.74 -11.03
N PHE A 66 8.92 -10.30 -11.75
CA PHE A 66 7.86 -9.52 -12.37
C PHE A 66 7.07 -8.76 -11.31
N ASP A 67 6.84 -7.46 -11.51
CA ASP A 67 6.01 -6.61 -10.66
C ASP A 67 4.58 -6.51 -11.22
N PRO A 68 3.58 -7.20 -10.61
CA PRO A 68 2.21 -7.16 -11.11
C PRO A 68 1.52 -5.79 -10.97
N GLN A 69 2.09 -4.87 -10.19
CA GLN A 69 1.54 -3.52 -10.04
C GLN A 69 1.99 -2.60 -11.18
N ALA A 70 3.26 -2.71 -11.60
CA ALA A 70 3.88 -1.84 -12.58
C ALA A 70 3.92 -2.42 -14.00
N GLN A 71 3.95 -3.75 -14.14
CA GLN A 71 4.16 -4.42 -15.41
C GLN A 71 2.88 -5.12 -15.91
N THR A 72 2.91 -5.49 -17.19
CA THR A 72 1.84 -6.20 -17.87
C THR A 72 2.49 -7.20 -18.82
N VAL A 73 1.94 -8.41 -18.86
CA VAL A 73 2.48 -9.51 -19.66
C VAL A 73 1.62 -9.71 -20.91
N PRO A 74 2.21 -9.80 -22.11
CA PRO A 74 1.43 -10.11 -23.30
C PRO A 74 0.97 -11.58 -23.27
N SER A 75 -0.27 -11.82 -23.69
CA SER A 75 -0.84 -13.15 -23.78
C SER A 75 -0.19 -13.97 -24.88
N VAL A 76 0.09 -15.23 -24.57
CA VAL A 76 0.58 -16.24 -25.52
C VAL A 76 -0.56 -17.01 -26.19
N THR A 77 -1.82 -16.77 -25.81
CA THR A 77 -3.01 -17.46 -26.37
C THR A 77 -3.23 -17.23 -27.85
N GLY A 78 -2.59 -16.21 -28.44
CA GLY A 78 -2.54 -16.01 -29.89
C GLY A 78 -1.83 -17.14 -30.64
N TYR A 79 -0.90 -17.86 -30.00
CA TYR A 79 -0.22 -19.03 -30.56
C TYR A 79 -0.68 -20.32 -29.88
N PHE A 80 -0.86 -20.29 -28.56
CA PHE A 80 -1.24 -21.46 -27.77
C PHE A 80 -2.51 -21.18 -27.00
N LEU A 81 -3.67 -21.45 -27.61
CA LEU A 81 -4.96 -21.24 -26.95
C LEU A 81 -5.04 -21.97 -25.58
N SER A 82 -4.35 -23.10 -25.42
CA SER A 82 -4.25 -23.86 -24.16
C SER A 82 -3.61 -23.09 -23.01
N ALA A 83 -3.01 -21.91 -23.23
CA ALA A 83 -2.50 -21.05 -22.19
C ALA A 83 -3.61 -20.29 -21.42
N PHE A 84 -4.83 -20.22 -21.95
CA PHE A 84 -5.90 -19.41 -21.37
C PHE A 84 -6.21 -19.69 -19.88
N PRO A 85 -6.29 -20.95 -19.37
CA PRO A 85 -6.59 -21.15 -17.96
C PRO A 85 -5.46 -20.64 -17.07
N PHE A 86 -4.21 -20.80 -17.49
CA PHE A 86 -3.04 -20.40 -16.71
C PHE A 86 -2.90 -18.88 -16.64
N GLU A 87 -3.14 -18.17 -17.75
CA GLU A 87 -3.08 -16.71 -17.77
C GLU A 87 -4.20 -16.09 -16.92
N ASN A 88 -5.41 -16.66 -16.97
CA ASN A 88 -6.50 -16.21 -16.10
C ASN A 88 -6.24 -16.58 -14.63
N GLU A 89 -5.68 -17.75 -14.35
CA GLU A 89 -5.25 -18.12 -13.00
C GLU A 89 -4.17 -17.18 -12.44
N ALA A 90 -3.17 -16.82 -13.26
CA ALA A 90 -2.12 -15.87 -12.87
C ALA A 90 -2.70 -14.50 -12.52
N HIS A 91 -3.70 -14.04 -13.27
CA HIS A 91 -4.44 -12.84 -12.95
C HIS A 91 -5.17 -12.95 -11.61
N ASP A 92 -5.97 -13.99 -11.41
CA ASP A 92 -6.84 -14.13 -10.24
C ASP A 92 -6.06 -14.40 -8.94
N LEU A 93 -5.02 -15.25 -9.02
CA LEU A 93 -4.26 -15.70 -7.85
C LEU A 93 -3.11 -14.77 -7.50
N PHE A 94 -2.45 -14.17 -8.49
CA PHE A 94 -1.22 -13.39 -8.31
C PHE A 94 -1.35 -11.93 -8.74
N GLY A 95 -2.47 -11.52 -9.34
CA GLY A 95 -2.70 -10.15 -9.79
C GLY A 95 -1.93 -9.78 -11.06
N VAL A 96 -1.43 -10.77 -11.80
CA VAL A 96 -0.70 -10.56 -13.05
C VAL A 96 -1.65 -10.00 -14.11
N LYS A 97 -1.36 -8.81 -14.62
CA LYS A 97 -2.12 -8.21 -15.71
C LYS A 97 -1.67 -8.83 -17.03
N VAL A 98 -2.56 -9.60 -17.67
CA VAL A 98 -2.30 -10.22 -18.98
C VAL A 98 -3.08 -9.46 -20.06
N GLU A 99 -2.42 -9.08 -21.15
CA GLU A 99 -3.05 -8.36 -22.26
C GLU A 99 -3.13 -9.21 -23.53
N GLY A 100 -4.29 -9.20 -24.19
CA GLY A 100 -4.48 -9.89 -25.48
C GLY A 100 -4.98 -11.34 -25.37
N ASN A 101 -5.49 -11.74 -24.21
CA ASN A 101 -6.12 -13.04 -24.01
C ASN A 101 -7.23 -13.30 -25.03
N LYS A 102 -7.22 -14.48 -25.65
CA LYS A 102 -8.29 -14.94 -26.54
C LYS A 102 -9.56 -15.33 -25.79
N ILE A 103 -9.39 -15.83 -24.57
CA ILE A 103 -10.47 -16.11 -23.64
C ILE A 103 -10.10 -15.46 -22.32
N ASP A 104 -10.77 -14.36 -22.01
CA ASP A 104 -10.52 -13.54 -20.82
C ASP A 104 -11.74 -13.59 -19.90
N PHE A 105 -11.53 -14.01 -18.67
CA PHE A 105 -12.54 -14.02 -17.61
C PHE A 105 -12.50 -12.74 -16.76
N ALA A 106 -11.58 -11.82 -17.05
CA ALA A 106 -11.48 -10.49 -16.46
C ALA A 106 -11.50 -10.50 -14.92
N GLY A 107 -10.70 -11.38 -14.30
CA GLY A 107 -10.67 -11.49 -12.84
C GLY A 107 -11.68 -12.46 -12.22
N ARG A 108 -12.34 -13.30 -13.04
CA ARG A 108 -13.47 -14.14 -12.60
C ARG A 108 -13.34 -15.60 -13.00
N PHE A 109 -12.12 -16.06 -13.28
CA PHE A 109 -11.87 -17.45 -13.60
C PHE A 109 -12.03 -18.32 -12.35
N TYR A 110 -11.50 -17.85 -11.22
CA TYR A 110 -11.77 -18.37 -9.89
C TYR A 110 -12.64 -17.43 -9.06
N GLN A 111 -13.47 -18.02 -8.20
CA GLN A 111 -14.17 -17.28 -7.16
C GLN A 111 -13.29 -17.18 -5.92
N VAL A 112 -12.36 -16.22 -5.93
CA VAL A 112 -11.48 -15.94 -4.80
C VAL A 112 -12.15 -15.01 -3.79
N ALA A 113 -11.82 -15.18 -2.51
CA ALA A 113 -12.39 -14.36 -1.43
C ALA A 113 -11.76 -12.95 -1.32
N MET A 114 -10.59 -12.75 -1.92
CA MET A 114 -9.86 -11.48 -1.95
C MET A 114 -8.98 -11.41 -3.20
N ASP A 115 -8.55 -10.21 -3.58
CA ASP A 115 -7.72 -10.00 -4.78
C ASP A 115 -6.30 -10.58 -4.61
N ALA A 116 -5.83 -11.35 -5.59
CA ALA A 116 -4.48 -11.92 -5.64
C ALA A 116 -4.05 -12.56 -4.30
N PRO A 117 -4.76 -13.62 -3.84
CA PRO A 117 -4.53 -14.24 -2.53
C PRO A 117 -3.14 -14.87 -2.37
N MET A 118 -2.48 -15.24 -3.47
CA MET A 118 -1.15 -15.88 -3.46
C MET A 118 -0.01 -14.87 -3.53
N ALA A 119 -0.29 -13.57 -3.69
CA ALA A 119 0.71 -12.51 -3.86
C ALA A 119 1.28 -11.93 -2.55
N VAL A 120 0.87 -12.43 -1.38
CA VAL A 120 1.29 -11.91 -0.06
C VAL A 120 2.12 -12.95 0.65
N ILE A 121 3.43 -12.70 0.82
CA ILE A 121 4.35 -13.64 1.48
C ILE A 121 4.49 -13.33 2.97
N SER A 122 4.46 -12.05 3.37
CA SER A 122 4.64 -11.63 4.77
C SER A 122 3.56 -10.67 5.32
N PRO A 123 3.38 -10.59 6.66
CA PRO A 123 2.49 -9.62 7.30
C PRO A 123 2.85 -8.16 6.98
N GLU A 124 4.14 -7.87 6.76
CA GLU A 124 4.64 -6.54 6.40
C GLU A 124 4.24 -6.17 4.98
N GLN A 125 4.38 -7.10 4.03
CA GLN A 125 3.89 -6.93 2.66
C GLN A 125 2.36 -6.76 2.63
N LYS A 126 1.65 -7.48 3.50
CA LYS A 126 0.19 -7.29 3.68
C LYS A 126 -0.14 -5.87 4.15
N ALA A 127 0.51 -5.39 5.20
CA ALA A 127 0.28 -4.05 5.75
C ALA A 127 0.66 -2.95 4.74
N ALA A 128 1.74 -3.14 3.96
CA ALA A 128 2.13 -2.24 2.89
C ALA A 128 1.08 -2.19 1.77
N ARG A 129 0.55 -3.35 1.35
CA ARG A 129 -0.50 -3.44 0.33
C ARG A 129 -1.81 -2.80 0.80
N GLU A 130 -2.23 -3.04 2.05
CA GLU A 130 -3.42 -2.40 2.64
C GLU A 130 -3.27 -0.87 2.71
N LYS A 131 -2.08 -0.37 3.08
CA LYS A 131 -1.78 1.06 3.09
C LYS A 131 -1.81 1.65 1.68
N ALA A 132 -1.20 0.99 0.71
CA ALA A 132 -1.19 1.43 -0.69
C ALA A 132 -2.61 1.45 -1.28
N ALA A 133 -3.41 0.41 -1.05
CA ALA A 133 -4.80 0.34 -1.47
C ALA A 133 -5.65 1.47 -0.87
N ARG A 134 -5.47 1.78 0.41
CA ARG A 134 -6.15 2.90 1.07
C ARG A 134 -5.77 4.26 0.46
N ILE A 135 -4.50 4.45 0.09
CA ILE A 135 -4.04 5.66 -0.59
C ILE A 135 -4.63 5.75 -2.00
N ALA A 136 -4.63 4.65 -2.76
CA ALA A 136 -5.20 4.60 -4.10
C ALA A 136 -6.71 4.87 -4.09
N ALA A 137 -7.45 4.26 -3.17
CA ALA A 137 -8.89 4.51 -2.99
C ALA A 137 -9.18 5.97 -2.62
N ALA A 138 -8.36 6.57 -1.75
CA ALA A 138 -8.47 7.99 -1.42
C ALA A 138 -8.19 8.91 -2.62
N LYS A 139 -7.22 8.55 -3.48
CA LYS A 139 -6.92 9.29 -4.71
C LYS A 139 -8.05 9.15 -5.74
N ALA A 140 -8.52 7.94 -5.99
CA ALA A 140 -9.65 7.66 -6.89
C ALA A 140 -10.92 8.38 -6.43
N ALA A 141 -11.21 8.41 -5.13
CA ALA A 141 -12.34 9.15 -4.59
C ALA A 141 -12.21 10.67 -4.78
N LYS A 142 -10.99 11.24 -4.69
CA LYS A 142 -10.73 12.65 -4.98
C LYS A 142 -10.90 12.96 -6.47
N GLU A 143 -10.40 12.10 -7.35
CA GLU A 143 -10.54 12.25 -8.80
C GLU A 143 -11.99 12.09 -9.25
N ALA A 144 -12.76 11.16 -8.67
CA ALA A 144 -14.18 11.03 -8.92
C ALA A 144 -14.97 12.28 -8.48
N LYS A 145 -14.65 12.87 -7.33
CA LYS A 145 -15.22 14.14 -6.88
C LYS A 145 -14.85 15.31 -7.80
N ALA A 146 -13.62 15.35 -8.31
CA ALA A 146 -13.19 16.36 -9.26
C ALA A 146 -13.90 16.23 -10.62
N LYS A 147 -14.12 15.00 -11.10
CA LYS A 147 -14.88 14.72 -12.33
C LYS A 147 -16.38 15.02 -12.17
N ALA A 148 -16.96 14.71 -11.01
CA ALA A 148 -18.35 15.07 -10.71
C ALA A 148 -18.56 16.59 -10.70
N ALA A 149 -17.61 17.34 -10.12
CA ALA A 149 -17.63 18.80 -10.14
C ALA A 149 -17.42 19.41 -11.55
N ALA A 150 -16.79 18.67 -12.48
CA ALA A 150 -16.60 19.10 -13.87
C ALA A 150 -17.78 18.72 -14.78
N GLY A 151 -18.57 17.69 -14.43
CA GLY A 151 -19.76 17.26 -15.17
C GLY A 151 -20.99 18.15 -14.98
N GLU A 152 -20.99 19.01 -13.95
CA GLU A 152 -22.07 19.99 -13.69
C GLU A 152 -21.91 21.31 -14.50
N ALA A 153 -20.89 21.45 -15.35
CA ALA A 153 -20.60 22.67 -16.10
C ALA A 153 -21.11 22.67 -17.57
N ALA A 154 -22.25 22.03 -17.84
CA ALA A 154 -22.98 22.18 -19.12
C ALA A 154 -24.43 22.64 -18.84
N GLY A 155 -24.56 23.90 -18.42
CA GLY A 155 -25.83 24.59 -18.14
C GLY A 155 -25.54 26.06 -17.76
N GLU A 156 -25.51 26.92 -18.76
CA GLU A 156 -25.07 28.34 -18.78
C GLU A 156 -26.15 29.33 -18.23
N PRO A 157 -25.89 30.64 -17.97
CA PRO A 157 -24.87 31.30 -17.13
C PRO A 157 -25.42 32.41 -16.15
N ALA A 158 -24.47 32.97 -15.39
CA ALA A 158 -24.28 34.40 -15.06
C ALA A 158 -24.89 35.03 -13.79
N LYS A 159 -23.99 35.23 -12.79
CA LYS A 159 -23.57 36.47 -12.07
C LYS A 159 -23.45 36.18 -10.56
N SER A 160 -22.44 36.60 -9.81
CA SER A 160 -21.27 37.46 -10.02
C SER A 160 -20.32 37.30 -8.83
N GLU A 161 -19.03 37.55 -9.07
CA GLU A 161 -18.02 38.13 -8.15
C GLU A 161 -17.70 37.34 -6.87
N GLY A 162 -16.50 36.76 -6.79
CA GLY A 162 -15.34 37.41 -6.15
C GLY A 162 -15.34 37.03 -4.66
N THR A 163 -14.37 36.32 -4.10
CA THR A 163 -12.99 36.80 -3.89
C THR A 163 -12.10 35.66 -3.40
N SER A 164 -10.86 35.64 -3.91
CA SER A 164 -9.60 35.24 -3.28
C SER A 164 -9.59 34.25 -2.09
N LYS A 165 -8.87 33.15 -2.33
CA LYS A 165 -8.09 32.33 -1.37
C LYS A 165 -7.36 33.18 -0.31
N PRO A 166 -7.19 32.64 0.91
CA PRO A 166 -5.85 32.36 1.42
C PRO A 166 -5.82 30.90 1.96
N ALA A 167 -4.87 30.02 1.64
CA ALA A 167 -3.44 30.04 1.92
C ALA A 167 -3.09 30.20 3.41
N ALA A 168 -2.63 29.08 3.99
CA ALA A 168 -1.76 28.93 5.17
C ALA A 168 -2.34 29.28 6.55
N ALA A 169 -2.08 28.43 7.55
CA ALA A 169 -1.26 28.79 8.71
C ALA A 169 -1.28 27.69 9.79
N ALA A 170 -0.21 27.68 10.59
CA ALA A 170 -0.01 26.90 11.81
C ALA A 170 -1.10 27.19 12.87
N PRO A 171 -1.20 26.42 13.98
CA PRO A 171 -2.41 26.35 14.80
C PRO A 171 -2.67 27.68 15.52
N ALA A 172 -3.83 28.28 15.25
CA ALA A 172 -4.34 29.43 15.98
C ALA A 172 -4.96 29.00 17.34
N PRO A 173 -4.96 29.87 18.36
CA PRO A 173 -5.64 29.60 19.62
C PRO A 173 -7.13 29.35 19.38
N ILE A 174 -7.68 28.34 20.07
CA ILE A 174 -9.09 27.97 19.95
C ILE A 174 -9.93 29.11 20.53
N ASP A 175 -10.57 29.90 19.67
CA ASP A 175 -11.62 30.85 20.03
C ASP A 175 -12.99 30.17 19.86
N PRO A 176 -13.60 29.68 20.96
CA PRO A 176 -14.84 28.92 20.89
C PRO A 176 -16.03 29.75 20.44
N GLU A 177 -16.01 31.08 20.59
CA GLU A 177 -17.13 31.94 20.22
C GLU A 177 -17.13 32.22 18.72
N ALA A 178 -15.95 32.53 18.15
CA ALA A 178 -15.77 32.70 16.71
C ALA A 178 -16.07 31.39 15.94
N GLU A 179 -15.63 30.24 16.45
CA GLU A 179 -15.88 28.94 15.81
C GLU A 179 -17.37 28.54 15.85
N ARG A 180 -18.09 28.86 16.95
CA ARG A 180 -19.56 28.66 17.05
C ARG A 180 -20.31 29.55 16.06
N ALA A 181 -19.96 30.83 15.97
CA ALA A 181 -20.58 31.76 15.04
C ALA A 181 -20.39 31.33 13.58
N ALA A 182 -19.17 30.88 13.22
CA ALA A 182 -18.87 30.37 11.89
C ALA A 182 -19.57 29.03 11.59
N PHE A 183 -19.83 28.18 12.58
CA PHE A 183 -20.57 26.94 12.42
C PHE A 183 -22.08 27.19 12.28
N GLU A 184 -22.63 28.11 13.07
CA GLU A 184 -24.03 28.51 13.03
C GLU A 184 -24.40 29.12 11.66
N ALA A 185 -23.53 29.98 11.11
CA ALA A 185 -23.69 30.51 9.76
C ALA A 185 -23.69 29.44 8.66
N LYS A 186 -23.02 28.29 8.89
CA LYS A 186 -22.96 27.16 7.93
C LYS A 186 -24.15 26.23 8.02
N ILE A 187 -24.86 26.23 9.15
CA ILE A 187 -26.09 25.44 9.32
C ILE A 187 -27.36 26.27 9.10
N ALA A 188 -27.22 27.58 8.93
CA ALA A 188 -28.30 28.47 8.49
C ALA A 188 -28.80 28.04 7.09
N GLY A 189 -29.97 27.40 7.06
CA GLY A 189 -30.58 26.83 5.85
C GLY A 189 -30.75 25.31 5.85
N LEU A 190 -30.25 24.60 6.87
CA LEU A 190 -30.52 23.17 7.08
C LEU A 190 -31.83 22.95 7.84
N ASP A 191 -32.44 21.80 7.60
CA ASP A 191 -33.59 21.29 8.36
C ASP A 191 -33.31 21.30 9.88
N PRO A 192 -34.26 21.73 10.73
CA PRO A 192 -34.03 21.97 12.15
C PRO A 192 -33.55 20.73 12.92
N GLU A 193 -34.04 19.52 12.62
CA GLU A 193 -33.59 18.30 13.32
C GLU A 193 -32.14 17.95 12.96
N LYS A 194 -31.74 18.23 11.71
CA LYS A 194 -30.37 17.99 11.23
C LYS A 194 -29.41 19.06 11.74
N ALA A 195 -29.85 20.31 11.82
CA ALA A 195 -29.09 21.42 12.40
C ALA A 195 -28.76 21.15 13.87
N GLU A 196 -29.71 20.67 14.66
CA GLU A 196 -29.49 20.33 16.08
C GLU A 196 -28.51 19.18 16.28
N ARG A 197 -28.63 18.10 15.49
CA ARG A 197 -27.65 16.98 15.53
C ARG A 197 -26.25 17.46 15.17
N MET A 198 -26.14 18.39 14.22
CA MET A 198 -24.87 18.98 13.81
C MET A 198 -24.29 19.94 14.86
N ARG A 199 -25.11 20.75 15.54
CA ARG A 199 -24.70 21.57 16.70
C ARG A 199 -24.18 20.69 17.83
N ALA A 200 -24.90 19.63 18.21
CA ALA A 200 -24.47 18.72 19.28
C ALA A 200 -23.14 18.03 18.97
N ALA A 201 -22.96 17.55 17.73
CA ALA A 201 -21.70 16.94 17.31
C ALA A 201 -20.53 17.94 17.27
N PHE A 202 -20.81 19.19 16.91
CA PHE A 202 -19.81 20.26 16.91
C PHE A 202 -19.37 20.64 18.31
N GLU A 203 -20.31 20.78 19.25
CA GLU A 203 -20.03 21.04 20.67
C GLU A 203 -19.15 19.98 21.32
N VAL A 204 -19.41 18.70 21.05
CA VAL A 204 -18.60 17.58 21.57
C VAL A 204 -17.18 17.64 21.00
N LYS A 205 -17.03 17.94 19.70
CA LYS A 205 -15.71 18.08 19.07
C LYS A 205 -14.96 19.31 19.55
N LEU A 206 -15.65 20.40 19.81
CA LEU A 206 -15.04 21.63 20.33
C LEU A 206 -14.57 21.42 21.77
N LYS A 207 -15.38 20.82 22.65
CA LYS A 207 -14.98 20.46 24.02
C LYS A 207 -13.77 19.54 24.04
N LYS A 208 -13.76 18.48 23.22
CA LYS A 208 -12.63 17.56 23.13
C LYS A 208 -11.34 18.27 22.70
N ARG A 209 -11.41 19.15 21.70
CA ARG A 209 -10.23 19.94 21.27
C ARG A 209 -9.78 20.95 22.34
N MET A 210 -10.70 21.53 23.09
CA MET A 210 -10.38 22.41 24.21
C MET A 210 -9.73 21.65 25.37
N GLU A 211 -10.18 20.43 25.66
CA GLU A 211 -9.57 19.53 26.66
C GLU A 211 -8.17 19.08 26.24
N GLU A 212 -7.98 18.72 24.96
CA GLU A 212 -6.68 18.38 24.39
C GLU A 212 -5.71 19.58 24.42
N ALA A 213 -6.20 20.79 24.13
CA ALA A 213 -5.41 22.02 24.24
C ALA A 213 -5.10 22.40 25.70
N ALA A 214 -6.01 22.16 26.65
CA ALA A 214 -5.79 22.38 28.08
C ALA A 214 -4.78 21.38 28.66
N GLN A 215 -4.81 20.11 28.23
CA GLN A 215 -3.82 19.10 28.61
C GLN A 215 -2.43 19.43 28.06
N ALA A 216 -2.34 19.97 26.84
CA ALA A 216 -1.08 20.45 26.28
C ALA A 216 -0.51 21.67 27.04
N ASN A 217 -1.37 22.50 27.64
CA ASN A 217 -0.97 23.68 28.42
C ASN A 217 -0.70 23.37 29.91
N ALA A 218 -1.18 22.23 30.44
CA ALA A 218 -0.85 21.77 31.79
C ALA A 218 0.58 21.20 31.89
N THR A 219 1.20 20.83 30.77
CA THR A 219 2.60 20.36 30.69
C THR A 219 3.64 21.50 30.66
N THR A 220 3.23 22.76 30.78
CA THR A 220 4.12 23.94 30.72
C THR A 220 4.12 24.82 31.99
N ALA A 221 3.57 24.32 33.11
CA ALA A 221 3.55 25.05 34.39
C ALA A 221 4.22 24.28 35.55
N GLU A 222 5.44 23.77 35.35
CA GLU A 222 6.47 23.71 36.40
C GLU A 222 7.84 23.43 35.76
N VAL A 223 8.49 24.49 35.28
CA VAL A 223 9.93 24.47 34.99
C VAL A 223 10.53 25.73 35.63
N THR A 224 11.12 25.56 36.81
CA THR A 224 12.23 26.40 37.25
C THR A 224 13.46 26.06 36.41
N PRO A 225 14.23 27.04 35.89
CA PRO A 225 15.28 26.77 34.94
C PRO A 225 16.59 26.38 35.65
N ALA A 226 17.18 25.26 35.25
CA ALA A 226 18.56 24.88 35.56
C ALA A 226 19.16 24.16 34.33
N PRO A 227 20.50 24.25 34.14
CA PRO A 227 21.09 24.71 32.89
C PRO A 227 21.33 23.61 31.86
N ALA A 228 21.53 24.04 30.61
CA ALA A 228 21.81 23.21 29.45
C ALA A 228 22.88 22.13 29.74
N ALA A 229 22.51 20.86 29.52
CA ALA A 229 23.41 19.72 29.59
C ALA A 229 23.57 19.04 28.21
N PRO A 230 24.74 18.44 27.90
CA PRO A 230 25.12 18.02 26.55
C PRO A 230 24.47 16.69 26.13
N ALA A 231 24.43 16.46 24.81
CA ALA A 231 23.61 15.46 24.11
C ALA A 231 23.93 13.96 24.34
N ASP A 232 24.78 13.57 25.29
CA ASP A 232 25.33 12.20 25.40
C ASP A 232 25.18 11.53 26.78
N ASP A 233 24.17 11.87 27.59
CA ASP A 233 23.93 11.16 28.85
C ASP A 233 22.93 9.98 28.66
N ILE A 234 23.47 8.79 28.39
CA ILE A 234 22.70 7.54 28.21
C ILE A 234 22.04 7.11 29.52
N GLU A 235 22.66 7.44 30.67
CA GLU A 235 22.15 7.06 31.99
C GLU A 235 20.88 7.84 32.36
N ALA A 236 20.83 9.13 32.02
CA ALA A 236 19.61 9.93 32.15
C ALA A 236 18.46 9.40 31.27
N LYS A 237 18.76 8.91 30.06
CA LYS A 237 17.76 8.29 29.16
C LYS A 237 17.28 6.94 29.68
N ARG A 238 18.15 6.15 30.32
CA ARG A 238 17.81 4.88 30.99
C ARG A 238 16.86 5.13 32.17
N ALA A 239 17.15 6.14 33.01
CA ALA A 239 16.32 6.50 34.15
C ALA A 239 14.91 6.95 33.73
N GLN A 240 14.79 7.78 32.69
CA GLN A 240 13.49 8.21 32.16
C GLN A 240 12.69 7.04 31.55
N MET A 241 13.36 6.07 30.93
CA MET A 241 12.69 4.89 30.40
C MET A 241 12.17 3.97 31.52
N GLU A 242 12.97 3.76 32.57
CA GLU A 242 12.57 2.99 33.76
C GLU A 242 11.37 3.61 34.49
N GLU A 243 11.31 4.93 34.57
CA GLU A 243 10.16 5.64 35.15
C GLU A 243 8.89 5.47 34.29
N ARG A 244 9.03 5.48 32.96
CA ARG A 244 7.90 5.30 32.02
C ARG A 244 7.35 3.89 31.96
N ILE A 245 8.14 2.88 32.33
CA ILE A 245 7.71 1.47 32.33
C ILE A 245 7.27 0.98 33.71
N LYS A 246 7.35 1.82 34.75
CA LYS A 246 6.98 1.45 36.13
C LYS A 246 5.50 1.08 36.27
N ASP A 247 4.64 1.71 35.48
CA ASP A 247 3.19 1.45 35.45
C ASP A 247 2.76 0.52 34.30
N MET A 248 3.72 -0.08 33.59
CA MET A 248 3.46 -1.01 32.48
C MET A 248 3.44 -2.47 32.93
N ASP A 249 2.73 -3.31 32.18
CA ASP A 249 2.78 -4.76 32.32
C ASP A 249 4.23 -5.30 32.22
N PRO A 250 4.64 -6.26 33.08
CA PRO A 250 6.03 -6.70 33.20
C PRO A 250 6.61 -7.30 31.91
N GLU A 251 5.82 -7.97 31.08
CA GLU A 251 6.31 -8.50 29.79
C GLU A 251 6.58 -7.38 28.78
N LYS A 252 5.78 -6.31 28.83
CA LYS A 252 5.96 -5.13 27.98
C LYS A 252 7.13 -4.28 28.46
N ALA A 253 7.29 -4.11 29.77
CA ALA A 253 8.43 -3.43 30.36
C ALA A 253 9.75 -4.11 29.98
N ALA A 254 9.81 -5.45 30.00
CA ALA A 254 10.98 -6.21 29.59
C ALA A 254 11.35 -5.99 28.10
N LYS A 255 10.35 -5.96 27.21
CA LYS A 255 10.57 -5.69 25.78
C LYS A 255 11.10 -4.27 25.53
N VAL A 256 10.60 -3.28 26.27
CA VAL A 256 11.04 -1.88 26.14
C VAL A 256 12.48 -1.71 26.64
N ARG A 257 12.86 -2.35 27.76
CA ARG A 257 14.25 -2.38 28.25
C ARG A 257 15.19 -3.02 27.24
N ALA A 258 14.82 -4.20 26.72
CA ALA A 258 15.64 -4.92 25.75
C ALA A 258 15.85 -4.13 24.43
N ALA A 259 14.80 -3.48 23.94
CA ALA A 259 14.89 -2.65 22.74
C ALA A 259 15.77 -1.41 22.96
N PHE A 260 15.73 -0.80 24.15
CA PHE A 260 16.57 0.33 24.49
C PHE A 260 18.05 -0.07 24.59
N GLU A 261 18.39 -1.18 25.26
CA GLU A 261 19.77 -1.69 25.33
C GLU A 261 20.32 -2.05 23.95
N ALA A 262 19.52 -2.70 23.10
CA ALA A 262 19.94 -3.03 21.74
C ALA A 262 20.25 -1.78 20.91
N LYS A 263 19.49 -0.70 21.12
CA LYS A 263 19.74 0.59 20.46
C LYS A 263 21.02 1.25 21.00
N VAL A 264 21.23 1.24 22.31
CA VAL A 264 22.46 1.75 22.93
C VAL A 264 23.69 1.00 22.42
N ALA A 265 23.61 -0.34 22.32
CA ALA A 265 24.70 -1.16 21.78
C ALA A 265 24.99 -0.86 20.29
N ARG A 266 23.94 -0.63 19.49
CA ARG A 266 24.08 -0.25 18.07
C ARG A 266 24.71 1.12 17.91
N ASP A 267 24.30 2.09 18.71
CA ASP A 267 24.81 3.47 18.66
C ASP A 267 26.28 3.52 19.15
N ALA A 268 26.65 2.68 20.12
CA ALA A 268 28.04 2.50 20.56
C ALA A 268 28.92 1.84 19.49
N ALA A 269 28.40 0.82 18.79
CA ALA A 269 29.11 0.15 17.69
C ALA A 269 29.34 1.08 16.49
N GLN A 270 28.45 2.05 16.25
CA GLN A 270 28.62 3.04 15.19
C GLN A 270 29.61 4.16 15.54
N LYS A 271 29.82 4.48 16.82
CA LYS A 271 30.80 5.49 17.26
C LYS A 271 32.23 4.95 17.41
N GLY A 272 32.45 3.63 17.39
CA GLY A 272 33.77 2.99 17.54
C GLY A 272 34.49 2.63 16.23
N GLY A 273 34.01 3.11 15.09
CA GLY A 273 34.50 2.78 13.74
C GLY A 273 35.10 3.95 12.97
N GLU A 274 35.76 4.89 13.65
CA GLU A 274 36.63 5.92 13.07
C GLU A 274 38.06 5.83 13.62
#